data_AF-A0A925C9R2-F1
#
_entry.id   AF-A0A925C9R2-F1
#
_cell.length_a   1.000
_cell.length_b   1.000
_cell.length_c   1.000
_cell.angle_alpha   90.00
_cell.angle_beta   90.00
_cell.angle_gamma   90.00
#
_symmetry.space_group_name_H-M   'P 1'
#
loop_
_entity.id
_entity.type
_entity.pdbx_description
1 polymer ?
#
loop_
_entity_poly.entity_id
_entity_poly.type
_entity_poly.pdbx_seq_one_letter_code
_entity_poly.pdbx_strand_id
1 'polypeptide(L)'
;MHKRTCATRLAGSRCALAAAALFISCQATLGQVSYTTIPLLPGFDEVQVSGISGDGSTVVGQLFDHPVIPGGQTLRHALRWTRFGGTTDLGTLGDMNSSADGTSFDGSIIVGSSGPAGGPTRPVRWVSGVIEDLGLPTLPGFTVVAAGATTTSHDGSVVAGAAFAPGTVPYRHSAADGYQALATAGVVHDMSADGSIIVGDGSPVAGGGFRWSTDDGLQSLGPLPPTWQLSYPNAISADGTTIVGRLQRGFPIFDSRAFTWNEDNGYQMLEELTPGTQTFANDVSADGSVVVGRAFGGACVWIDGEGFLITDLLALAGIDLGGAMLTESRAVSDDGLTIAGMGFDAAGFGQAWVVTIPAPGTGALLLGVCVAVIRRRRV
;
A
#
# COMPACT_ATOMS: atom_id res chain seq x y z
N MET A 1 45.04 -29.85 -48.31
CA MET A 1 44.77 -28.45 -48.72
C MET A 1 43.30 -28.11 -48.47
N HIS A 2 43.07 -27.17 -47.55
CA HIS A 2 41.95 -26.23 -47.40
C HIS A 2 40.51 -26.64 -47.76
N LYS A 3 39.73 -27.02 -46.74
CA LYS A 3 38.29 -26.70 -46.61
C LYS A 3 37.94 -26.47 -45.14
N ARG A 4 37.98 -25.22 -44.66
CA ARG A 4 37.23 -24.74 -43.46
C ARG A 4 37.21 -23.21 -43.45
N THR A 5 36.09 -22.59 -43.83
CA THR A 5 35.62 -21.27 -43.33
C THR A 5 34.34 -20.84 -44.05
N CYS A 6 33.16 -21.25 -43.58
CA CYS A 6 31.91 -20.49 -43.75
C CYS A 6 30.77 -21.12 -42.92
N ALA A 7 30.82 -21.00 -41.59
CA ALA A 7 29.68 -21.38 -40.73
C ALA A 7 29.60 -20.53 -39.45
N THR A 8 30.67 -19.84 -39.07
CA THR A 8 30.76 -19.05 -37.83
C THR A 8 30.21 -17.62 -37.91
N ARG A 9 29.79 -17.12 -39.09
CA ARG A 9 29.26 -15.74 -39.22
C ARG A 9 27.75 -15.59 -39.02
N LEU A 10 26.95 -16.65 -39.19
CA LEU A 10 25.48 -16.56 -39.06
C LEU A 10 24.97 -16.76 -37.62
N ALA A 11 25.69 -17.49 -36.78
CA ALA A 11 25.33 -17.66 -35.36
C ALA A 11 25.56 -16.39 -34.52
N GLY A 12 26.61 -15.61 -34.83
CA GLY A 12 26.89 -14.33 -34.15
C GLY A 12 25.88 -13.23 -34.49
N SER A 13 25.31 -13.24 -35.70
CA SER A 13 24.31 -12.27 -36.16
C SER A 13 22.97 -12.42 -35.43
N ARG A 14 22.50 -13.66 -35.19
CA ARG A 14 21.24 -13.93 -34.47
C ARG A 14 21.32 -13.60 -32.97
N CYS A 15 22.47 -13.86 -32.32
CA CYS A 15 22.68 -13.44 -30.93
C CYS A 15 22.78 -11.92 -30.77
N ALA A 16 23.40 -11.22 -31.72
CA ALA A 16 23.49 -9.76 -31.69
C ALA A 16 22.13 -9.08 -31.92
N LEU A 17 21.28 -9.63 -32.79
CA LEU A 17 19.91 -9.15 -33.02
C LEU A 17 18.99 -9.40 -31.82
N ALA A 18 19.10 -10.55 -31.15
CA ALA A 18 18.35 -10.84 -29.93
C ALA A 18 18.79 -9.95 -28.75
N ALA A 19 20.10 -9.73 -28.59
CA ALA A 19 20.63 -8.81 -27.58
C ALA A 19 20.21 -7.37 -27.87
N ALA A 20 20.31 -6.90 -29.12
CA ALA A 20 19.85 -5.56 -29.50
C ALA A 20 18.33 -5.38 -29.29
N ALA A 21 17.52 -6.40 -29.57
CA ALA A 21 16.09 -6.36 -29.30
C ALA A 21 15.77 -6.32 -27.79
N LEU A 22 16.51 -7.08 -26.96
CA LEU A 22 16.40 -7.00 -25.50
C LEU A 22 16.87 -5.65 -24.95
N PHE A 23 17.92 -5.05 -25.52
CA PHE A 23 18.39 -3.72 -25.13
C PHE A 23 17.39 -2.63 -25.53
N ILE A 24 16.80 -2.71 -26.74
CA ILE A 24 15.76 -1.77 -27.19
C ILE A 24 14.48 -1.93 -26.38
N SER A 25 14.06 -3.17 -26.06
CA SER A 25 12.90 -3.40 -25.21
C SER A 25 13.14 -2.93 -23.78
N CYS A 26 14.35 -3.14 -23.23
CA CYS A 26 14.75 -2.63 -21.92
C CYS A 26 14.74 -1.08 -21.87
N GLN A 27 15.24 -0.42 -22.92
CA GLN A 27 15.20 1.05 -23.02
C GLN A 27 13.76 1.58 -23.21
N ALA A 28 12.92 0.87 -23.95
CA ALA A 28 11.50 1.23 -24.12
C ALA A 28 10.71 1.09 -22.82
N THR A 29 10.98 0.07 -22.00
CA THR A 29 10.39 -0.09 -20.66
C THR A 29 10.90 0.96 -19.68
N LEU A 30 12.18 1.35 -19.73
CA LEU A 30 12.70 2.42 -18.87
C LEU A 30 12.07 3.79 -19.20
N GLY A 31 11.69 4.03 -20.46
CA GLY A 31 10.94 5.23 -20.88
C GLY A 31 9.50 5.31 -20.37
N GLN A 32 8.97 4.26 -19.74
CA GLN A 32 7.65 4.25 -19.09
C GLN A 32 7.73 4.45 -17.57
N VAL A 33 8.94 4.41 -17.00
CA VAL A 33 9.13 4.74 -15.59
C VAL A 33 8.82 6.23 -15.40
N SER A 34 8.00 6.55 -14.41
CA SER A 34 7.66 7.94 -14.09
C SER A 34 7.71 8.18 -12.60
N TYR A 35 7.99 9.43 -12.25
CA TYR A 35 7.93 9.95 -10.89
C TYR A 35 7.12 11.25 -10.94
N THR A 36 6.11 11.36 -10.09
CA THR A 36 5.25 12.53 -10.00
C THR A 36 4.98 12.82 -8.53
N THR A 37 5.16 14.07 -8.14
CA THR A 37 4.82 14.51 -6.78
C THR A 37 3.36 14.93 -6.74
N ILE A 38 2.68 14.68 -5.63
CA ILE A 38 1.31 15.13 -5.40
C ILE A 38 1.38 16.59 -4.93
N PRO A 39 0.83 17.56 -5.69
CA PRO A 39 0.91 18.96 -5.31
C PRO A 39 0.07 19.27 -4.06
N LEU A 40 0.58 20.17 -3.22
CA LEU A 40 -0.18 20.77 -2.12
C LEU A 40 -1.23 21.74 -2.65
N LEU A 41 -2.38 21.81 -1.97
CA LEU A 41 -3.36 22.86 -2.18
C LEU A 41 -3.00 24.11 -1.34
N PRO A 42 -3.36 25.33 -1.78
CA PRO A 42 -3.15 26.53 -0.98
C PRO A 42 -3.77 26.41 0.41
N GLY A 43 -2.99 26.71 1.45
CA GLY A 43 -3.42 26.61 2.85
C GLY A 43 -3.05 25.30 3.54
N PHE A 44 -2.48 24.33 2.82
CA PHE A 44 -1.95 23.09 3.38
C PHE A 44 -0.43 23.03 3.24
N ASP A 45 0.23 22.34 4.15
CA ASP A 45 1.70 22.23 4.22
C ASP A 45 2.23 20.79 4.19
N GLU A 46 1.37 19.78 4.30
CA GLU A 46 1.75 18.37 4.17
C GLU A 46 0.67 17.54 3.47
N VAL A 47 1.11 16.56 2.68
CA VAL A 47 0.28 15.54 2.04
C VAL A 47 0.68 14.17 2.55
N GLN A 48 -0.28 13.37 3.01
CA GLN A 48 -0.09 11.95 3.30
C GLN A 48 -0.97 11.09 2.40
N VAL A 49 -0.42 9.97 1.95
CA VAL A 49 -1.13 8.95 1.17
C VAL A 49 -1.67 7.89 2.11
N SER A 50 -2.91 7.46 1.88
CA SER A 50 -3.49 6.29 2.54
C SER A 50 -3.59 5.10 1.59
N GLY A 51 -3.99 5.33 0.34
CA GLY A 51 -4.28 4.27 -0.62
C GLY A 51 -4.23 4.72 -2.08
N ILE A 52 -4.29 3.75 -3.00
CA ILE A 52 -4.45 3.95 -4.45
C ILE A 52 -5.58 3.04 -4.95
N SER A 53 -6.29 3.47 -5.99
CA SER A 53 -7.30 2.66 -6.66
C SER A 53 -6.66 1.48 -7.40
N GLY A 54 -7.40 0.38 -7.53
CA GLY A 54 -6.91 -0.83 -8.21
C GLY A 54 -6.46 -0.58 -9.65
N ASP A 55 -7.12 0.34 -10.37
CA ASP A 55 -6.71 0.79 -11.71
C ASP A 55 -5.49 1.74 -11.73
N GLY A 56 -4.94 2.09 -10.57
CA GLY A 56 -3.78 2.97 -10.40
C GLY A 56 -4.03 4.44 -10.76
N SER A 57 -5.27 4.84 -11.04
CA SER A 57 -5.58 6.17 -11.56
C SER A 57 -5.84 7.24 -10.48
N THR A 58 -6.23 6.80 -9.28
CA THR A 58 -6.68 7.65 -8.18
C THR A 58 -5.90 7.35 -6.90
N VAL A 59 -5.28 8.37 -6.30
CA VAL A 59 -4.64 8.29 -4.98
C VAL A 59 -5.52 9.00 -3.95
N VAL A 60 -5.65 8.43 -2.76
CA VAL A 60 -6.43 9.01 -1.66
C VAL A 60 -5.58 9.18 -0.41
N GLY A 61 -5.98 10.12 0.44
CA GLY A 61 -5.24 10.40 1.67
C GLY A 61 -5.70 11.67 2.36
N GLN A 62 -4.75 12.42 2.91
CA GLN A 62 -4.98 13.53 3.82
C GLN A 62 -4.09 14.72 3.49
N LEU A 63 -4.67 15.92 3.47
CA LEU A 63 -3.96 17.19 3.47
C LEU A 63 -3.93 17.74 4.89
N PHE A 64 -2.78 18.21 5.36
CA PHE A 64 -2.62 18.80 6.68
C PHE A 64 -2.34 20.30 6.60
N ASP A 65 -2.94 21.05 7.53
CA ASP A 65 -2.62 22.45 7.82
C ASP A 65 -2.09 22.50 9.26
N HIS A 66 -0.76 22.59 9.41
CA HIS A 66 -0.15 22.73 10.72
C HIS A 66 -0.13 24.20 11.16
N PRO A 67 -0.77 24.52 12.30
CA PRO A 67 -0.82 25.89 12.76
C PRO A 67 0.58 26.38 13.14
N VAL A 68 0.95 27.54 12.60
CA VAL A 68 2.22 28.22 12.90
C VAL A 68 2.30 28.68 14.37
N ILE A 69 1.17 28.74 15.08
CA ILE A 69 1.06 29.28 16.45
C ILE A 69 1.05 28.13 17.48
N PRO A 70 1.84 28.22 18.56
CA PRO A 70 1.82 27.22 19.64
C PRO A 70 0.42 27.04 20.24
N GLY A 71 -0.08 25.79 20.26
CA GLY A 71 -1.40 25.44 20.79
C GLY A 71 -2.54 25.47 19.77
N GLY A 72 -2.28 25.82 18.50
CA GLY A 72 -3.24 25.62 17.43
C GLY A 72 -3.53 24.13 17.20
N GLN A 73 -4.71 23.82 16.67
CA GLN A 73 -5.08 22.46 16.27
C GLN A 73 -4.67 22.22 14.81
N THR A 74 -3.95 21.13 14.54
CA THR A 74 -3.72 20.67 13.17
C THR A 74 -5.05 20.24 12.56
N LEU A 75 -5.38 20.84 11.41
CA LEU A 75 -6.54 20.44 10.62
C LEU A 75 -6.11 19.45 9.55
N ARG A 76 -6.98 18.48 9.24
CA ARG A 76 -6.75 17.54 8.15
C ARG A 76 -7.99 17.37 7.28
N HIS A 77 -7.82 17.40 5.98
CA HIS A 77 -8.88 17.22 5.01
C HIS A 77 -8.60 16.01 4.12
N ALA A 78 -9.64 15.22 3.85
CA ALA A 78 -9.60 14.12 2.90
C ALA A 78 -9.27 14.64 1.51
N LEU A 79 -8.36 13.95 0.82
CA LEU A 79 -7.97 14.31 -0.54
C LEU A 79 -8.21 13.16 -1.51
N ARG A 80 -8.39 13.56 -2.77
CA ARG A 80 -8.24 12.72 -3.94
C ARG A 80 -7.25 13.36 -4.89
N TRP A 81 -6.31 12.59 -5.43
CA TRP A 81 -5.43 13.02 -6.50
C TRP A 81 -5.57 12.12 -7.72
N THR A 82 -5.54 12.73 -8.90
CA THR A 82 -5.40 12.00 -10.17
C THR A 82 -4.32 12.67 -11.02
N ARG A 83 -3.65 11.89 -11.86
CA ARG A 83 -2.56 12.40 -12.71
C ARG A 83 -2.96 13.59 -13.58
N PHE A 84 -4.18 13.59 -14.12
CA PHE A 84 -4.67 14.63 -15.03
C PHE A 84 -5.59 15.67 -14.38
N GLY A 85 -6.22 15.34 -13.25
CA GLY A 85 -7.08 16.27 -12.51
C GLY A 85 -6.38 17.02 -11.38
N GLY A 86 -5.19 16.57 -10.96
CA GLY A 86 -4.47 17.13 -9.81
C GLY A 86 -5.12 16.79 -8.47
N THR A 87 -4.74 17.53 -7.43
CA THR A 87 -5.23 17.37 -6.06
C THR A 87 -6.59 18.02 -5.89
N THR A 88 -7.53 17.30 -5.29
CA THR A 88 -8.89 17.75 -4.96
C THR A 88 -9.13 17.52 -3.47
N ASP A 89 -9.55 18.58 -2.77
CA ASP A 89 -10.09 18.48 -1.41
C ASP A 89 -11.52 17.90 -1.49
N LEU A 90 -11.76 16.82 -0.74
CA LEU A 90 -13.04 16.13 -0.69
C LEU A 90 -14.01 16.72 0.34
N GLY A 91 -13.54 17.67 1.15
CA GLY A 91 -14.34 18.36 2.16
C GLY A 91 -14.66 17.52 3.41
N THR A 92 -15.56 18.05 4.23
CA THR A 92 -15.99 17.48 5.52
C THR A 92 -17.52 17.42 5.59
N LEU A 93 -18.10 16.79 6.62
CA LEU A 93 -19.55 16.83 6.90
C LEU A 93 -20.04 18.20 7.44
N GLY A 94 -19.28 19.28 7.21
CA GLY A 94 -19.44 20.56 7.90
C GLY A 94 -18.65 20.67 9.20
N ASP A 95 -17.87 19.63 9.53
CA ASP A 95 -16.93 19.57 10.65
C ASP A 95 -15.53 20.08 10.28
N MET A 96 -14.58 20.00 11.22
CA MET A 96 -13.21 20.51 11.05
C MET A 96 -12.25 19.53 10.35
N ASN A 97 -12.50 18.22 10.41
CA ASN A 97 -11.57 17.22 9.89
C ASN A 97 -12.26 16.18 9.00
N SER A 98 -11.51 15.66 8.04
CA SER A 98 -11.81 14.44 7.31
C SER A 98 -10.55 13.67 6.92
N SER A 99 -10.68 12.36 6.73
CA SER A 99 -9.65 11.47 6.18
C SER A 99 -10.25 10.62 5.08
N ALA A 100 -9.50 10.41 4.00
CA ALA A 100 -9.76 9.35 3.04
C ALA A 100 -8.76 8.22 3.28
N ASP A 101 -9.26 7.02 3.52
CA ASP A 101 -8.48 5.90 4.01
C ASP A 101 -8.48 4.71 3.03
N GLY A 102 -9.54 4.55 2.23
CA GLY A 102 -9.64 3.52 1.19
C GLY A 102 -10.47 3.97 -0.01
N THR A 103 -10.39 3.23 -1.12
CA THR A 103 -11.08 3.57 -2.38
C THR A 103 -11.47 2.34 -3.19
N SER A 104 -12.51 2.45 -4.03
CA SER A 104 -12.90 1.44 -5.02
C SER A 104 -11.86 1.29 -6.13
N PHE A 105 -11.99 0.24 -6.94
CA PHE A 105 -11.05 -0.10 -8.02
C PHE A 105 -10.81 1.05 -9.01
N ASP A 106 -11.85 1.81 -9.33
CA ASP A 106 -11.82 2.92 -10.29
C ASP A 106 -11.68 4.31 -9.62
N GLY A 107 -11.55 4.36 -8.30
CA GLY A 107 -11.49 5.62 -7.56
C GLY A 107 -12.80 6.41 -7.47
N SER A 108 -13.93 5.82 -7.88
CA SER A 108 -15.23 6.51 -7.90
C SER A 108 -15.91 6.58 -6.53
N ILE A 109 -15.59 5.64 -5.64
CA ILE A 109 -16.05 5.59 -4.25
C ILE A 109 -14.82 5.64 -3.35
N ILE A 110 -14.80 6.62 -2.44
CA ILE A 110 -13.73 6.77 -1.45
C ILE A 110 -14.37 6.65 -0.07
N VAL A 111 -13.73 5.97 0.87
CA VAL A 111 -14.23 5.82 2.25
C VAL A 111 -13.23 6.37 3.26
N GLY A 112 -13.74 6.74 4.42
CA GLY A 112 -12.90 7.26 5.49
C GLY A 112 -13.68 7.74 6.70
N SER A 113 -13.23 8.84 7.29
CA SER A 113 -13.87 9.43 8.47
C SER A 113 -14.03 10.95 8.35
N SER A 114 -15.03 11.51 9.01
CA SER A 114 -15.15 12.96 9.21
C SER A 114 -15.61 13.27 10.63
N GLY A 115 -15.15 14.38 11.21
CA GLY A 115 -15.52 14.75 12.57
C GLY A 115 -14.84 16.03 13.06
N PRO A 116 -15.20 16.51 14.26
CA PRO A 116 -14.57 17.66 14.88
C PRO A 116 -13.09 17.40 15.25
N ALA A 117 -12.33 18.48 15.43
CA ALA A 117 -10.96 18.40 15.94
C ALA A 117 -10.94 17.80 17.34
N GLY A 118 -10.23 16.67 17.51
CA GLY A 118 -10.11 15.96 18.78
C GLY A 118 -11.39 15.31 19.31
N GLY A 119 -12.46 15.21 18.50
CA GLY A 119 -13.74 14.65 18.92
C GLY A 119 -14.17 13.40 18.15
N PRO A 120 -15.43 12.93 18.37
CA PRO A 120 -15.92 11.68 17.81
C PRO A 120 -16.11 11.79 16.29
N THR A 121 -15.52 10.86 15.55
CA THR A 121 -15.64 10.77 14.10
C THR A 121 -16.84 9.94 13.67
N ARG A 122 -17.28 10.16 12.42
CA ARG A 122 -18.29 9.39 11.71
C ARG A 122 -17.68 8.72 10.49
N PRO A 123 -18.08 7.49 10.16
CA PRO A 123 -17.69 6.85 8.92
C PRO A 123 -18.41 7.51 7.76
N VAL A 124 -17.68 7.82 6.71
CA VAL A 124 -18.20 8.53 5.54
C VAL A 124 -17.77 7.84 4.27
N ARG A 125 -18.51 8.11 3.19
CA ARG A 125 -18.04 7.85 1.83
C ARG A 125 -18.19 9.08 0.95
N TRP A 126 -17.34 9.20 -0.05
CA TRP A 126 -17.47 10.18 -1.12
C TRP A 126 -17.84 9.48 -2.40
N VAL A 127 -18.92 9.94 -3.03
CA VAL A 127 -19.39 9.45 -4.32
C VAL A 127 -19.53 10.64 -5.25
N SER A 128 -18.79 10.65 -6.36
CA SER A 128 -18.77 11.79 -7.30
C SER A 128 -18.44 13.13 -6.61
N GLY A 129 -17.57 13.11 -5.61
CA GLY A 129 -17.16 14.31 -4.84
C GLY A 129 -18.17 14.78 -3.78
N VAL A 130 -19.30 14.09 -3.62
CA VAL A 130 -20.29 14.38 -2.58
C VAL A 130 -20.03 13.48 -1.38
N ILE A 131 -19.87 14.09 -0.20
CA ILE A 131 -19.71 13.36 1.06
C ILE A 131 -21.06 12.86 1.58
N GLU A 132 -21.10 11.61 2.02
CA GLU A 132 -22.25 10.95 2.62
C GLU A 132 -21.87 10.40 4.00
N ASP A 133 -22.67 10.73 5.02
CA ASP A 133 -22.59 10.13 6.36
C ASP A 133 -23.20 8.73 6.33
N LEU A 134 -22.41 7.70 6.66
CA LEU A 134 -22.88 6.31 6.73
C LEU A 134 -23.65 6.02 8.04
N GLY A 135 -23.59 6.95 9.00
CA GLY A 135 -24.16 6.79 10.33
C GLY A 135 -23.25 5.99 11.26
N LEU A 136 -23.50 6.08 12.56
CA LEU A 136 -22.76 5.28 13.53
C LEU A 136 -23.17 3.80 13.44
N PRO A 137 -22.20 2.86 13.44
CA PRO A 137 -22.48 1.42 13.44
C PRO A 137 -23.43 1.01 14.57
N THR A 138 -24.53 0.34 14.21
CA THR A 138 -25.44 -0.27 15.19
C THR A 138 -25.01 -1.72 15.41
N LEU A 139 -24.14 -1.95 16.39
CA LEU A 139 -23.55 -3.25 16.68
C LEU A 139 -24.16 -3.84 17.96
N PRO A 140 -24.90 -4.97 17.90
CA PRO A 140 -25.51 -5.58 19.07
C PRO A 140 -24.50 -5.84 20.19
N GLY A 141 -24.81 -5.37 21.40
CA GLY A 141 -23.93 -5.51 22.57
C GLY A 141 -22.86 -4.41 22.73
N PHE A 142 -22.76 -3.48 21.79
CA PHE A 142 -21.80 -2.36 21.84
C PHE A 142 -22.52 -1.02 21.86
N THR A 143 -21.99 -0.09 22.65
CA THR A 143 -22.39 1.32 22.61
C THR A 143 -21.35 2.10 21.83
N VAL A 144 -21.59 2.32 20.55
CA VAL A 144 -20.67 3.00 19.65
C VAL A 144 -20.82 4.51 19.79
N VAL A 145 -19.70 5.21 19.97
CA VAL A 145 -19.65 6.67 20.16
C VAL A 145 -18.92 7.40 19.03
N ALA A 146 -18.11 6.68 18.26
CA ALA A 146 -17.44 7.17 17.06
C ALA A 146 -17.13 5.98 16.15
N ALA A 147 -16.91 6.22 14.86
CA ALA A 147 -16.39 5.21 13.94
C ALA A 147 -15.66 5.86 12.77
N GLY A 148 -14.91 5.05 12.04
CA GLY A 148 -14.32 5.38 10.75
C GLY A 148 -14.45 4.19 9.80
N ALA A 149 -14.46 4.45 8.50
CA ALA A 149 -14.27 3.43 7.48
C ALA A 149 -12.79 3.41 7.08
N THR A 150 -12.21 2.21 6.92
CA THR A 150 -10.79 2.04 6.57
C THR A 150 -10.63 1.59 5.12
N THR A 151 -11.48 0.67 4.65
CA THR A 151 -11.36 0.05 3.32
C THR A 151 -12.73 -0.24 2.72
N THR A 152 -12.79 -0.46 1.41
CA THR A 152 -14.01 -0.76 0.65
C THR A 152 -13.73 -1.75 -0.48
N SER A 153 -14.72 -2.53 -0.88
CA SER A 153 -14.61 -3.48 -2.00
C SER A 153 -14.38 -2.75 -3.32
N HIS A 154 -13.95 -3.47 -4.36
CA HIS A 154 -13.66 -2.88 -5.67
C HIS A 154 -14.85 -2.19 -6.32
N ASP A 155 -16.07 -2.64 -6.03
CA ASP A 155 -17.33 -2.01 -6.47
C ASP A 155 -17.88 -0.99 -5.46
N GLY A 156 -17.22 -0.81 -4.32
CA GLY A 156 -17.61 0.06 -3.21
C GLY A 156 -18.89 -0.33 -2.47
N SER A 157 -19.39 -1.56 -2.68
CA SER A 157 -20.64 -2.05 -2.06
C SER A 157 -20.46 -2.54 -0.62
N VAL A 158 -19.24 -2.95 -0.26
CA VAL A 158 -18.85 -3.36 1.10
C VAL A 158 -17.88 -2.33 1.66
N VAL A 159 -18.09 -1.92 2.91
CA VAL A 159 -17.22 -1.01 3.66
C VAL A 159 -16.84 -1.67 4.97
N ALA A 160 -15.57 -1.61 5.36
CA ALA A 160 -15.13 -2.10 6.65
C ALA A 160 -14.28 -1.06 7.38
N GLY A 161 -14.26 -1.15 8.70
CA GLY A 161 -13.53 -0.20 9.52
C GLY A 161 -13.61 -0.51 11.00
N ALA A 162 -13.43 0.54 11.80
CA ALA A 162 -13.37 0.44 13.26
C ALA A 162 -14.44 1.31 13.91
N ALA A 163 -15.16 0.72 14.87
CA ALA A 163 -16.11 1.39 15.74
C ALA A 163 -15.50 1.56 17.14
N PHE A 164 -15.57 2.77 17.67
CA PHE A 164 -15.12 3.08 19.02
C PHE A 164 -16.28 2.92 20.00
N ALA A 165 -16.13 1.96 20.89
CA ALA A 165 -16.96 1.72 22.07
C ALA A 165 -16.02 1.73 23.30
N PRO A 166 -16.38 1.18 24.48
CA PRO A 166 -15.36 0.77 25.45
C PRO A 166 -14.45 -0.32 24.84
N GLY A 167 -13.47 0.09 24.03
CA GLY A 167 -12.66 -0.73 23.12
C GLY A 167 -12.88 -0.39 21.65
N THR A 168 -12.06 -0.95 20.75
CA THR A 168 -12.20 -0.80 19.30
C THR A 168 -12.79 -2.07 18.72
N VAL A 169 -13.90 -1.97 17.99
CA VAL A 169 -14.64 -3.10 17.43
C VAL A 169 -14.52 -3.05 15.90
N PRO A 170 -13.91 -4.05 15.25
CA PRO A 170 -13.84 -4.10 13.80
C PRO A 170 -15.23 -4.45 13.24
N TYR A 171 -15.65 -3.76 12.19
CA TYR A 171 -16.95 -3.99 11.56
C TYR A 171 -16.85 -4.09 10.04
N ARG A 172 -17.86 -4.72 9.44
CA ARG A 172 -18.21 -4.61 8.02
C ARG A 172 -19.63 -4.06 7.86
N HIS A 173 -19.88 -3.44 6.72
CA HIS A 173 -21.17 -2.90 6.35
C HIS A 173 -21.44 -3.12 4.86
N SER A 174 -22.65 -3.60 4.55
CA SER A 174 -23.21 -3.59 3.20
C SER A 174 -24.67 -3.18 3.27
N ALA A 175 -25.24 -2.74 2.14
CA ALA A 175 -26.67 -2.41 2.08
C ALA A 175 -27.57 -3.62 2.35
N ALA A 176 -27.11 -4.84 2.01
CA ALA A 176 -27.86 -6.07 2.22
C ALA A 176 -27.82 -6.55 3.67
N ASP A 177 -26.66 -6.40 4.32
CA ASP A 177 -26.36 -7.01 5.62
C ASP A 177 -26.48 -6.05 6.81
N GLY A 178 -26.44 -4.74 6.54
CA GLY A 178 -26.28 -3.73 7.58
C GLY A 178 -24.89 -3.80 8.24
N TYR A 179 -24.76 -3.20 9.43
CA TYR A 179 -23.52 -3.25 10.20
C TYR A 179 -23.36 -4.57 10.93
N GLN A 180 -22.18 -5.17 10.83
CA GLN A 180 -21.82 -6.42 11.48
C GLN A 180 -20.46 -6.31 12.17
N ALA A 181 -20.35 -6.76 13.41
CA ALA A 181 -19.08 -6.84 14.12
C ALA A 181 -18.31 -8.09 13.66
N LEU A 182 -17.01 -7.93 13.38
CA LEU A 182 -16.13 -9.03 12.95
C LEU A 182 -15.51 -9.77 14.15
N ALA A 183 -15.27 -9.04 15.24
CA ALA A 183 -14.69 -9.53 16.48
C ALA A 183 -15.15 -8.65 17.66
N THR A 184 -14.85 -9.09 18.90
CA THR A 184 -15.15 -8.31 20.11
C THR A 184 -14.17 -7.16 20.35
N ALA A 185 -12.98 -7.25 19.76
CA ALA A 185 -11.96 -6.21 19.77
C ALA A 185 -11.11 -6.32 18.50
N GLY A 186 -10.47 -5.24 18.08
CA GLY A 186 -9.51 -5.21 16.97
C GLY A 186 -9.74 -4.05 16.02
N VAL A 187 -8.91 -3.99 14.98
CA VAL A 187 -8.98 -3.01 13.89
C VAL A 187 -8.96 -3.74 12.56
N VAL A 188 -9.63 -3.14 11.56
CA VAL A 188 -9.54 -3.57 10.17
C VAL A 188 -8.44 -2.77 9.50
N HIS A 189 -7.62 -3.45 8.70
CA HIS A 189 -6.64 -2.80 7.81
C HIS A 189 -7.09 -2.85 6.36
N ASP A 190 -7.56 -4.00 5.88
CA ASP A 190 -7.85 -4.18 4.46
C ASP A 190 -8.84 -5.32 4.14
N MET A 191 -9.32 -5.41 2.89
CA MET A 191 -10.25 -6.44 2.41
C MET A 191 -9.97 -6.91 0.97
N SER A 192 -10.45 -8.11 0.64
CA SER A 192 -10.46 -8.61 -0.75
C SER A 192 -11.38 -7.79 -1.66
N ALA A 193 -11.21 -7.94 -2.98
CA ALA A 193 -11.93 -7.17 -4.00
C ALA A 193 -13.46 -7.28 -3.89
N ASP A 194 -13.96 -8.45 -3.48
CA ASP A 194 -15.38 -8.74 -3.29
C ASP A 194 -15.88 -8.43 -1.87
N GLY A 195 -14.99 -8.00 -0.96
CA GLY A 195 -15.29 -7.73 0.44
C GLY A 195 -15.66 -8.97 1.25
N SER A 196 -15.38 -10.18 0.76
CA SER A 196 -15.67 -11.43 1.47
C SER A 196 -14.63 -11.77 2.54
N ILE A 197 -13.37 -11.34 2.34
CA ILE A 197 -12.26 -11.55 3.27
C ILE A 197 -11.77 -10.20 3.81
N ILE A 198 -11.61 -10.10 5.12
CA ILE A 198 -11.14 -8.89 5.81
C ILE A 198 -9.98 -9.26 6.73
N VAL A 199 -8.91 -8.47 6.71
CA VAL A 199 -7.74 -8.65 7.58
C VAL A 199 -7.57 -7.53 8.58
N GLY A 200 -6.98 -7.87 9.71
CA GLY A 200 -6.79 -6.92 10.79
C GLY A 200 -5.94 -7.48 11.93
N ASP A 201 -5.83 -6.71 13.00
CA ASP A 201 -5.15 -7.14 14.21
C ASP A 201 -5.85 -6.65 15.50
N GLY A 202 -5.28 -7.03 16.64
CA GLY A 202 -5.79 -6.63 17.97
C GLY A 202 -7.04 -7.39 18.40
N SER A 203 -7.39 -8.47 17.70
CA SER A 203 -8.52 -9.33 18.06
C SER A 203 -8.12 -10.41 19.07
N PRO A 204 -9.08 -11.10 19.72
CA PRO A 204 -8.77 -12.09 20.76
C PRO A 204 -8.13 -13.38 20.23
N VAL A 205 -7.79 -13.47 18.94
CA VAL A 205 -7.13 -14.63 18.36
C VAL A 205 -5.63 -14.69 18.71
N ALA A 206 -5.07 -15.90 18.75
CA ALA A 206 -3.66 -16.10 19.05
C ALA A 206 -2.76 -15.43 17.99
N GLY A 207 -1.73 -14.70 18.45
CA GLY A 207 -0.75 -14.05 17.58
C GLY A 207 -1.09 -12.62 17.12
N GLY A 208 -2.25 -12.09 17.50
CA GLY A 208 -2.64 -10.69 17.28
C GLY A 208 -3.30 -10.40 15.93
N GLY A 209 -2.84 -11.01 14.84
CA GLY A 209 -3.42 -10.86 13.51
C GLY A 209 -4.59 -11.81 13.24
N PHE A 210 -5.60 -11.35 12.51
CA PHE A 210 -6.77 -12.14 12.12
C PHE A 210 -7.10 -12.02 10.63
N ARG A 211 -7.81 -13.04 10.15
CA ARG A 211 -8.56 -13.05 8.89
C ARG A 211 -10.01 -13.33 9.23
N TRP A 212 -10.94 -12.58 8.66
CA TRP A 212 -12.37 -12.86 8.76
C TRP A 212 -12.89 -13.20 7.37
N SER A 213 -13.72 -14.23 7.25
CA SER A 213 -14.43 -14.57 6.02
C SER A 213 -15.95 -14.60 6.24
N THR A 214 -16.72 -14.39 5.18
CA THR A 214 -18.18 -14.56 5.22
C THR A 214 -18.60 -15.98 5.60
N ASP A 215 -17.79 -16.96 5.24
CA ASP A 215 -18.13 -18.38 5.35
C ASP A 215 -17.76 -18.98 6.71
N ASP A 216 -16.62 -18.56 7.28
CA ASP A 216 -16.06 -19.15 8.49
C ASP A 216 -15.98 -18.18 9.67
N GLY A 217 -16.23 -16.90 9.43
CA GLY A 217 -16.09 -15.84 10.44
C GLY A 217 -14.62 -15.60 10.83
N LEU A 218 -14.40 -15.28 12.11
CA LEU A 218 -13.09 -14.87 12.63
C LEU A 218 -12.12 -16.06 12.74
N GLN A 219 -10.98 -15.96 12.05
CA GLN A 219 -9.94 -16.97 11.99
C GLN A 219 -8.57 -16.39 12.42
N SER A 220 -7.72 -17.24 12.99
CA SER A 220 -6.31 -16.94 13.19
C SER A 220 -5.52 -17.23 11.91
N LEU A 221 -4.44 -16.49 11.67
CA LEU A 221 -3.46 -16.77 10.60
C LEU A 221 -2.53 -17.97 10.92
N GLY A 222 -2.88 -18.79 11.90
CA GLY A 222 -2.08 -19.93 12.33
C GLY A 222 -0.88 -19.56 13.21
N PRO A 223 -0.03 -20.53 13.54
CA PRO A 223 1.07 -20.34 14.47
C PRO A 223 2.12 -19.38 13.90
N LEU A 224 2.60 -18.45 14.73
CA LEU A 224 3.73 -17.60 14.38
C LEU A 224 5.01 -18.45 14.22
N PRO A 225 5.92 -18.07 13.30
CA PRO A 225 7.24 -18.69 13.24
C PRO A 225 7.96 -18.54 14.59
N PRO A 226 8.89 -19.46 14.93
CA PRO A 226 9.57 -19.44 16.23
C PRO A 226 10.20 -18.07 16.53
N THR A 227 10.13 -17.65 17.79
CA THR A 227 10.66 -16.38 18.34
C THR A 227 9.87 -15.11 18.01
N TRP A 228 8.88 -15.18 17.11
CA TRP A 228 7.97 -14.07 16.85
C TRP A 228 6.80 -14.06 17.83
N GLN A 229 6.32 -12.87 18.17
CA GLN A 229 5.33 -12.69 19.24
C GLN A 229 4.01 -12.11 18.74
N LEU A 230 4.06 -11.23 17.74
CA LEU A 230 2.89 -10.58 17.17
C LEU A 230 2.98 -10.57 15.65
N SER A 231 1.82 -10.64 15.01
CA SER A 231 1.61 -10.44 13.59
C SER A 231 0.66 -9.26 13.39
N TYR A 232 1.02 -8.38 12.46
CA TYR A 232 0.20 -7.25 12.02
C TYR A 232 0.00 -7.38 10.51
N PRO A 233 -1.12 -7.99 10.08
CA PRO A 233 -1.54 -7.99 8.68
C PRO A 233 -1.92 -6.57 8.29
N ASN A 234 -1.33 -6.04 7.23
CA ASN A 234 -1.58 -4.67 6.78
C ASN A 234 -2.43 -4.63 5.50
N ALA A 235 -2.33 -5.64 4.62
CA ALA A 235 -3.06 -5.69 3.36
C ALA A 235 -3.33 -7.12 2.89
N ILE A 236 -4.27 -7.26 1.96
CA ILE A 236 -4.63 -8.54 1.33
C ILE A 236 -4.83 -8.38 -0.18
N SER A 237 -4.41 -9.38 -0.97
CA SER A 237 -4.64 -9.39 -2.41
C SER A 237 -6.13 -9.40 -2.77
N ALA A 238 -6.45 -8.89 -3.96
CA ALA A 238 -7.80 -8.82 -4.49
C ALA A 238 -8.56 -10.16 -4.45
N ASP A 239 -7.87 -11.28 -4.70
CA ASP A 239 -8.42 -12.63 -4.66
C ASP A 239 -8.56 -13.21 -3.23
N GLY A 240 -8.12 -12.48 -2.20
CA GLY A 240 -8.22 -12.89 -0.81
C GLY A 240 -7.24 -13.99 -0.38
N THR A 241 -6.22 -14.32 -1.20
CA THR A 241 -5.32 -15.46 -0.95
C THR A 241 -3.98 -15.08 -0.32
N THR A 242 -3.48 -13.88 -0.59
CA THR A 242 -2.16 -13.41 -0.12
C THR A 242 -2.31 -12.26 0.85
N ILE A 243 -1.89 -12.45 2.08
CA ILE A 243 -1.88 -11.44 3.14
C ILE A 243 -0.45 -10.97 3.36
N VAL A 244 -0.23 -9.66 3.45
CA VAL A 244 1.07 -9.08 3.76
C VAL A 244 1.03 -8.25 5.03
N GLY A 245 2.18 -8.07 5.65
CA GLY A 245 2.28 -7.25 6.84
C GLY A 245 3.65 -7.36 7.49
N ARG A 246 3.68 -7.23 8.82
CA ARG A 246 4.91 -7.42 9.60
C ARG A 246 4.72 -8.34 10.79
N LEU A 247 5.74 -9.16 11.05
CA LEU A 247 5.92 -9.80 12.34
C LEU A 247 6.71 -8.88 13.26
N GLN A 248 6.43 -8.96 14.56
CA GLN A 248 7.16 -8.24 15.59
C GLN A 248 7.63 -9.19 16.71
N ARG A 249 8.85 -8.95 17.18
CA ARG A 249 9.37 -9.54 18.42
C ARG A 249 9.94 -8.46 19.32
N GLY A 250 9.68 -8.61 20.61
CA GLY A 250 10.07 -7.65 21.65
C GLY A 250 11.48 -7.88 22.21
N PHE A 251 11.67 -7.40 23.44
CA PHE A 251 12.94 -7.46 24.17
C PHE A 251 13.54 -8.88 24.18
N PRO A 252 14.87 -9.04 24.02
CA PRO A 252 15.90 -7.98 23.93
C PRO A 252 16.23 -7.49 22.52
N ILE A 253 15.63 -8.06 21.47
CA ILE A 253 16.11 -7.88 20.08
C ILE A 253 15.33 -6.80 19.31
N PHE A 254 14.09 -6.48 19.71
CA PHE A 254 13.22 -5.45 19.11
C PHE A 254 13.27 -5.40 17.58
N ASP A 255 12.53 -6.30 16.95
CA ASP A 255 12.67 -6.54 15.53
C ASP A 255 11.33 -6.55 14.80
N SER A 256 11.38 -6.20 13.52
CA SER A 256 10.22 -6.24 12.61
C SER A 256 10.62 -6.81 11.25
N ARG A 257 9.82 -7.73 10.74
CA ARG A 257 10.05 -8.35 9.43
C ARG A 257 8.78 -8.40 8.62
N ALA A 258 8.89 -7.94 7.38
CA ALA A 258 7.85 -8.05 6.38
C ALA A 258 7.60 -9.52 6.04
N PHE A 259 6.33 -9.89 5.86
CA PHE A 259 5.92 -11.24 5.50
C PHE A 259 4.88 -11.23 4.39
N THR A 260 4.82 -12.34 3.65
CA THR A 260 3.65 -12.81 2.92
C THR A 260 3.05 -14.02 3.67
N TRP A 261 1.74 -14.21 3.54
CA TRP A 261 1.02 -15.31 4.16
C TRP A 261 -0.07 -15.80 3.22
N ASN A 262 -0.22 -17.12 3.12
CA ASN A 262 -1.39 -17.76 2.52
C ASN A 262 -1.71 -19.04 3.30
N GLU A 263 -2.90 -19.61 3.08
CA GLU A 263 -3.37 -20.78 3.82
C GLU A 263 -2.46 -22.01 3.62
N ASP A 264 -1.87 -22.17 2.43
CA ASP A 264 -1.05 -23.34 2.10
C ASP A 264 0.34 -23.31 2.74
N ASN A 265 0.95 -22.13 2.84
CA ASN A 265 2.36 -21.96 3.21
C ASN A 265 2.55 -21.28 4.57
N GLY A 266 1.50 -20.68 5.14
CA GLY A 266 1.60 -19.85 6.33
C GLY A 266 2.54 -18.65 6.11
N TYR A 267 3.23 -18.24 7.18
CA TYR A 267 4.14 -17.09 7.15
C TYR A 267 5.43 -17.35 6.36
N GLN A 268 5.66 -16.55 5.33
CA GLN A 268 6.89 -16.51 4.54
C GLN A 268 7.55 -15.13 4.69
N MET A 269 8.83 -15.08 5.04
CA MET A 269 9.53 -13.80 5.22
C MET A 269 9.97 -13.24 3.87
N LEU A 270 9.77 -11.93 3.67
CA LEU A 270 10.30 -11.23 2.50
C LEU A 270 11.79 -10.93 2.67
N GLU A 271 12.50 -10.73 1.54
CA GLU A 271 13.95 -10.46 1.55
C GLU A 271 14.30 -9.22 2.39
N GLU A 272 15.39 -9.33 3.15
CA GLU A 272 16.05 -8.18 3.79
C GLU A 272 16.93 -7.46 2.77
N LEU A 273 16.58 -6.23 2.38
CA LEU A 273 17.40 -5.43 1.48
C LEU A 273 18.76 -5.06 2.11
N THR A 274 18.78 -4.88 3.43
CA THR A 274 20.00 -4.71 4.23
C THR A 274 19.98 -5.69 5.40
N PRO A 275 20.94 -6.62 5.51
CA PRO A 275 20.96 -7.62 6.56
C PRO A 275 20.89 -7.03 7.97
N GLY A 276 20.00 -7.59 8.80
CA GLY A 276 19.81 -7.19 10.19
C GLY A 276 18.95 -5.93 10.40
N THR A 277 18.31 -5.42 9.35
CA THR A 277 17.47 -4.22 9.45
C THR A 277 15.98 -4.55 9.35
N GLN A 278 15.15 -3.66 9.90
CA GLN A 278 13.70 -3.85 9.93
C GLN A 278 13.09 -3.67 8.54
N THR A 279 12.07 -4.48 8.25
CA THR A 279 11.25 -4.38 7.02
C THR A 279 9.77 -4.37 7.37
N PHE A 280 9.00 -3.68 6.54
CA PHE A 280 7.55 -3.51 6.69
C PHE A 280 6.91 -3.65 5.32
N ALA A 281 5.95 -4.56 5.17
CA ALA A 281 5.06 -4.60 4.00
C ALA A 281 3.78 -3.82 4.34
N ASN A 282 3.40 -2.91 3.47
CA ASN A 282 2.27 -2.00 3.66
C ASN A 282 1.10 -2.35 2.75
N ASP A 283 1.36 -2.81 1.51
CA ASP A 283 0.32 -3.12 0.53
C ASP A 283 0.78 -4.17 -0.50
N VAL A 284 -0.16 -4.79 -1.21
CA VAL A 284 0.08 -5.90 -2.16
C VAL A 284 -0.83 -5.83 -3.40
N SER A 285 -0.27 -6.13 -4.58
CA SER A 285 -1.02 -6.20 -5.85
C SER A 285 -2.07 -7.33 -5.87
N ALA A 286 -2.99 -7.28 -6.83
CA ALA A 286 -4.14 -8.18 -6.91
C ALA A 286 -3.79 -9.68 -6.99
N ASP A 287 -2.64 -10.02 -7.57
CA ASP A 287 -2.15 -11.40 -7.70
C ASP A 287 -1.12 -11.81 -6.64
N GLY A 288 -0.80 -10.92 -5.70
CA GLY A 288 0.19 -11.17 -4.65
C GLY A 288 1.65 -11.07 -5.08
N SER A 289 1.96 -10.78 -6.35
CA SER A 289 3.34 -10.82 -6.88
C SER A 289 4.18 -9.59 -6.55
N VAL A 290 3.55 -8.43 -6.36
CA VAL A 290 4.18 -7.17 -5.99
C VAL A 290 3.74 -6.74 -4.59
N VAL A 291 4.70 -6.58 -3.70
CA VAL A 291 4.48 -6.08 -2.33
C VAL A 291 5.24 -4.78 -2.16
N VAL A 292 4.64 -3.76 -1.56
CA VAL A 292 5.31 -2.48 -1.31
C VAL A 292 5.43 -2.19 0.18
N GLY A 293 6.42 -1.38 0.56
CA GLY A 293 6.55 -0.93 1.93
C GLY A 293 7.79 -0.09 2.20
N ARG A 294 8.41 -0.33 3.36
CA ARG A 294 9.65 0.35 3.77
C ARG A 294 10.69 -0.62 4.31
N ALA A 295 11.95 -0.31 4.02
CA ALA A 295 13.13 -0.97 4.52
C ALA A 295 14.16 0.07 4.96
N PHE A 296 15.27 -0.38 5.55
CA PHE A 296 16.41 0.50 5.72
C PHE A 296 16.87 1.05 4.34
N GLY A 297 17.01 2.37 4.25
CA GLY A 297 17.28 3.07 2.98
C GLY A 297 16.06 3.73 2.35
N GLY A 298 14.83 3.41 2.80
CA GLY A 298 13.61 4.13 2.44
C GLY A 298 12.52 3.26 1.83
N ALA A 299 11.74 3.85 0.93
CA ALA A 299 10.67 3.21 0.20
C ALA A 299 11.18 2.02 -0.62
N CYS A 300 10.51 0.87 -0.51
CA CYS A 300 10.90 -0.34 -1.23
C CYS A 300 9.69 -1.05 -1.86
N VAL A 301 10.02 -1.97 -2.76
CA VAL A 301 9.11 -2.91 -3.41
C VAL A 301 9.76 -4.29 -3.42
N TRP A 302 8.98 -5.33 -3.18
CA TRP A 302 9.35 -6.72 -3.43
C TRP A 302 8.58 -7.22 -4.65
N ILE A 303 9.30 -7.81 -5.60
CA ILE A 303 8.73 -8.38 -6.82
C ILE A 303 9.14 -9.85 -6.83
N ASP A 304 8.17 -10.76 -6.82
CA ASP A 304 8.41 -12.21 -6.71
C ASP A 304 9.31 -12.58 -5.51
N GLY A 305 9.21 -11.80 -4.43
CA GLY A 305 10.00 -11.96 -3.20
C GLY A 305 11.38 -11.29 -3.19
N GLU A 306 11.86 -10.78 -4.32
CA GLU A 306 13.13 -10.03 -4.41
C GLU A 306 12.91 -8.54 -4.10
N GLY A 307 13.71 -7.98 -3.19
CA GLY A 307 13.53 -6.62 -2.68
C GLY A 307 14.38 -5.55 -3.39
N PHE A 308 13.76 -4.41 -3.70
CA PHE A 308 14.40 -3.27 -4.35
C PHE A 308 14.03 -1.95 -3.69
N LEU A 309 15.00 -1.03 -3.54
CA LEU A 309 14.71 0.35 -3.18
C LEU A 309 14.12 1.08 -4.39
N ILE A 310 13.04 1.84 -4.19
CA ILE A 310 12.40 2.63 -5.26
C ILE A 310 13.40 3.65 -5.83
N THR A 311 14.25 4.23 -4.98
CA THR A 311 15.29 5.19 -5.37
C THR A 311 16.30 4.59 -6.35
N ASP A 312 16.73 3.34 -6.15
CA ASP A 312 17.64 2.64 -7.07
C ASP A 312 16.95 2.34 -8.41
N LEU A 313 15.66 1.98 -8.40
CA LEU A 313 14.89 1.73 -9.62
C LEU A 313 14.70 3.01 -10.45
N LEU A 314 14.39 4.13 -9.80
CA LEU A 314 14.27 5.44 -10.46
C LEU A 314 15.62 5.92 -11.03
N ALA A 315 16.71 5.75 -10.27
CA ALA A 315 18.05 6.10 -10.73
C ALA A 315 18.46 5.27 -11.95
N LEU A 316 18.09 3.98 -12.00
CA LEU A 316 18.33 3.13 -13.16
C LEU A 316 17.56 3.61 -14.41
N ALA A 317 16.38 4.20 -14.22
CA ALA A 317 15.60 4.85 -15.27
C ALA A 317 16.10 6.26 -15.65
N GLY A 318 17.17 6.75 -15.01
CA GLY A 318 17.71 8.08 -15.26
C GLY A 318 16.89 9.23 -14.66
N ILE A 319 16.03 8.93 -13.68
CA ILE A 319 15.24 9.93 -12.97
C ILE A 319 16.06 10.45 -11.78
N ASP A 320 16.37 11.75 -11.81
CA ASP A 320 16.97 12.46 -10.68
C ASP A 320 15.87 12.99 -9.75
N LEU A 321 15.97 12.65 -8.47
CA LEU A 321 15.05 13.09 -7.43
C LEU A 321 15.35 14.50 -6.92
N GLY A 322 16.44 15.13 -7.35
CA GLY A 322 16.79 16.51 -6.99
C GLY A 322 17.00 16.70 -5.48
N GLY A 323 17.36 15.64 -4.75
CA GLY A 323 17.51 15.63 -3.29
C GLY A 323 16.29 15.17 -2.52
N ALA A 324 15.17 14.83 -3.17
CA ALA A 324 14.01 14.26 -2.49
C ALA A 324 14.33 12.88 -1.89
N MET A 325 13.77 12.62 -0.71
CA MET A 325 13.91 11.36 0.03
C MET A 325 12.59 10.59 0.01
N LEU A 326 12.58 9.39 -0.58
CA LEU A 326 11.40 8.51 -0.56
C LEU A 326 11.47 7.62 0.67
N THR A 327 10.61 7.84 1.65
CA THR A 327 10.71 7.18 2.97
C THR A 327 9.88 5.93 3.06
N GLU A 328 8.73 5.89 2.38
CA GLU A 328 7.79 4.78 2.51
C GLU A 328 6.90 4.64 1.27
N SER A 329 6.83 3.43 0.71
CA SER A 329 5.78 3.04 -0.22
C SER A 329 4.55 2.63 0.59
N ARG A 330 3.39 3.22 0.31
CA ARG A 330 2.17 2.99 1.10
C ARG A 330 1.11 2.17 0.39
N ALA A 331 1.00 2.33 -0.92
CA ALA A 331 -0.05 1.67 -1.69
C ALA A 331 0.44 1.28 -3.09
N VAL A 332 -0.10 0.21 -3.64
CA VAL A 332 0.20 -0.32 -4.99
C VAL A 332 -1.11 -0.66 -5.72
N SER A 333 -1.16 -0.37 -7.02
CA SER A 333 -2.30 -0.75 -7.86
C SER A 333 -2.41 -2.26 -8.06
N ASP A 334 -3.58 -2.74 -8.48
CA ASP A 334 -3.86 -4.17 -8.67
C ASP A 334 -2.90 -4.83 -9.65
N ASP A 335 -2.50 -4.09 -10.70
CA ASP A 335 -1.55 -4.55 -11.70
C ASP A 335 -0.08 -4.49 -11.25
N GLY A 336 0.19 -4.01 -10.03
CA GLY A 336 1.52 -3.90 -9.46
C GLY A 336 2.37 -2.76 -10.03
N LEU A 337 1.82 -1.93 -10.93
CA LEU A 337 2.60 -0.98 -11.74
C LEU A 337 2.72 0.40 -11.11
N THR A 338 1.70 0.84 -10.38
CA THR A 338 1.62 2.19 -9.85
C THR A 338 1.74 2.13 -8.34
N ILE A 339 2.74 2.82 -7.80
CA ILE A 339 3.04 2.84 -6.38
C ILE A 339 2.94 4.28 -5.89
N ALA A 340 2.19 4.48 -4.81
CA ALA A 340 2.08 5.75 -4.13
C ALA A 340 2.72 5.68 -2.75
N GLY A 341 3.32 6.78 -2.31
CA GLY A 341 4.05 6.80 -1.04
C GLY A 341 4.34 8.20 -0.51
N MET A 342 5.12 8.22 0.55
CA MET A 342 5.48 9.43 1.29
C MET A 342 6.99 9.63 1.33
N GLY A 343 7.39 10.87 1.56
CA GLY A 343 8.79 11.28 1.55
C GLY A 343 8.95 12.73 1.98
N PHE A 344 10.14 13.26 1.73
CA PHE A 344 10.49 14.65 1.95
C PHE A 344 11.09 15.23 0.67
N ASP A 345 10.81 16.50 0.40
CA ASP A 345 11.53 17.24 -0.64
C ASP A 345 12.97 17.59 -0.19
N ALA A 346 13.73 18.23 -1.08
CA ALA A 346 15.11 18.61 -0.79
C ALA A 346 15.25 19.67 0.32
N ALA A 347 14.17 20.38 0.66
CA ALA A 347 14.12 21.35 1.76
C ALA A 347 13.65 20.72 3.08
N GLY A 348 13.24 19.44 3.06
CA GLY A 348 12.78 18.69 4.23
C GLY A 348 11.28 18.79 4.49
N PHE A 349 10.48 19.34 3.57
CA PHE A 349 9.02 19.39 3.71
C PHE A 349 8.39 18.06 3.28
N GLY A 350 7.36 17.63 4.01
CA GLY A 350 6.63 16.39 3.74
C GLY A 350 5.98 16.41 2.36
N GLN A 351 6.21 15.37 1.57
CA GLN A 351 5.71 15.24 0.21
C GLN A 351 5.19 13.83 -0.06
N ALA A 352 4.08 13.76 -0.78
CA ALA A 352 3.58 12.52 -1.36
C ALA A 352 4.03 12.37 -2.81
N TRP A 353 4.23 11.14 -3.25
CA TRP A 353 4.70 10.81 -4.59
C TRP A 353 3.95 9.62 -5.16
N VAL A 354 3.96 9.55 -6.49
CA VAL A 354 3.45 8.45 -7.30
C VAL A 354 4.52 8.09 -8.31
N VAL A 355 4.86 6.80 -8.37
CA VAL A 355 5.71 6.25 -9.42
C VAL A 355 4.93 5.24 -10.24
N THR A 356 5.25 5.18 -11.53
CA THR A 356 4.89 4.03 -12.35
C THR A 356 6.18 3.28 -12.63
N ILE A 357 6.24 2.02 -12.23
CA ILE A 357 7.32 1.10 -12.55
C ILE A 357 6.65 0.03 -13.41
N PRO A 358 6.81 0.07 -14.75
CA PRO A 358 6.19 -0.92 -15.62
C PRO A 358 6.65 -2.30 -15.17
N ALA A 359 5.73 -3.27 -15.25
CA ALA A 359 6.01 -4.63 -14.85
C ALA A 359 7.31 -5.03 -15.52
N PRO A 360 8.17 -5.79 -14.85
CA PRO A 360 9.24 -6.47 -15.54
C PRO A 360 8.58 -7.41 -16.56
N GLY A 361 8.31 -6.90 -17.75
CA GLY A 361 7.82 -7.69 -18.87
C GLY A 361 8.84 -8.77 -19.08
N THR A 362 8.54 -9.96 -18.57
CA THR A 362 9.31 -11.21 -18.68
C THR A 362 10.80 -10.98 -18.99
N GLY A 363 11.58 -10.69 -17.94
CA GLY A 363 13.05 -10.81 -17.96
C GLY A 363 13.86 -9.55 -18.28
N ALA A 364 13.33 -8.50 -18.91
CA ALA A 364 14.18 -7.39 -19.36
C ALA A 364 14.63 -6.42 -18.23
N LEU A 365 13.75 -6.13 -17.27
CA LEU A 365 14.06 -5.27 -16.11
C LEU A 365 14.90 -6.04 -15.07
N LEU A 366 14.53 -7.28 -14.75
CA LEU A 366 15.29 -8.15 -13.85
C LEU A 366 16.70 -8.48 -14.39
N LEU A 367 16.90 -8.68 -15.70
CA LEU A 367 18.26 -8.87 -16.25
C LEU A 367 19.11 -7.59 -16.14
N GLY A 368 18.53 -6.42 -16.33
CA GLY A 368 19.22 -5.13 -16.14
C GLY A 368 19.61 -4.88 -14.68
N VAL A 369 18.66 -5.13 -13.77
CA VAL A 369 18.84 -4.99 -12.32
C VAL A 369 19.82 -6.04 -11.77
N CYS A 370 19.68 -7.32 -12.12
CA CYS A 370 20.60 -8.39 -11.71
C CYS A 370 22.03 -8.14 -12.22
N VAL A 371 22.22 -7.66 -13.45
CA VAL A 371 23.58 -7.35 -13.96
C VAL A 371 24.19 -6.14 -13.24
N ALA A 372 23.40 -5.14 -12.87
CA ALA A 372 23.86 -3.98 -12.10
C ALA A 372 24.19 -4.34 -10.63
N VAL A 373 23.35 -5.17 -9.98
CA VAL A 373 23.54 -5.65 -8.61
C VAL A 373 24.75 -6.59 -8.50
N ILE A 374 24.95 -7.50 -9.47
CA ILE A 374 26.14 -8.38 -9.53
C ILE A 374 27.44 -7.57 -9.69
N ARG A 375 27.39 -6.42 -10.38
CA ARG A 375 28.55 -5.52 -10.50
C ARG A 375 28.85 -4.77 -9.21
N ARG A 376 27.84 -4.35 -8.44
CA ARG A 376 28.04 -3.69 -7.13
C ARG A 376 28.54 -4.64 -6.05
N ARG A 377 28.21 -5.94 -6.09
CA ARG A 377 28.71 -6.95 -5.12
C ARG A 377 30.15 -7.44 -5.39
N ARG A 378 30.81 -6.98 -6.46
CA ARG A 378 32.16 -7.41 -6.87
C ARG A 378 33.24 -6.32 -6.79
N VAL A 379 32.91 -5.15 -6.26
CA VAL A 379 33.84 -4.06 -5.90
C VAL A 379 33.83 -3.94 -4.40
#